data_AF-A0A1Q2H3B2-F1
#
_entry.id   AF-A0A1Q2H3B2-F1
#
_cell.length_a   1.000
_cell.length_b   1.000
_cell.length_c   1.000
_cell.angle_alpha   90.00
_cell.angle_beta   90.00
_cell.angle_gamma   90.00
#
_symmetry.space_group_name_H-M   'P 1'
#
loop_
_entity.id
_entity.type
_entity.pdbx_description
1 polymer ?
#
loop_
_entity_poly.entity_id
_entity_poly.type
_entity_poly.pdbx_seq_one_letter_code
_entity_poly.pdbx_strand_id
1 'polypeptide(L)'
;MANLKTTSAKQQGVVLITALIMVIAVTGIAVTLMSSSSIDVKITNAAQEREVAENKLIGEIQRVIFTEVKKGGKSSFLLSPEETITKVVKEGEADTFISSKDIANHEGMKSTMTNLNQGVKDLTCLRSHAATTGISCNILQVTTTIEYGSKSKHQLTIVTGMAQQVVN
;
A
#
# COMPACT_ATOMS: atom_id res chain seq x y z
N MET A 1 -19.95 66.00 27.13
CA MET A 1 -19.22 65.50 28.30
C MET A 1 -18.73 64.11 27.91
N ALA A 2 -17.47 63.77 27.70
CA ALA A 2 -16.25 64.18 28.38
C ALA A 2 -15.13 64.46 27.38
N ASN A 3 -14.35 65.50 27.66
CA ASN A 3 -13.11 65.82 26.98
C ASN A 3 -12.06 64.77 27.38
N LEU A 4 -11.64 63.93 26.44
CA LEU A 4 -10.40 63.16 26.59
C LEU A 4 -9.22 64.13 26.36
N LYS A 5 -8.78 64.74 27.44
CA LYS A 5 -7.58 65.56 27.49
C LYS A 5 -6.37 64.63 27.29
N THR A 6 -5.78 64.65 26.10
CA THR A 6 -4.58 63.88 25.74
C THR A 6 -3.35 64.45 26.45
N THR A 7 -3.19 64.16 27.74
CA THR A 7 -1.91 64.34 28.44
C THR A 7 -1.01 63.14 28.14
N SER A 8 -0.35 63.12 26.97
CA SER A 8 0.68 62.10 26.67
C SER A 8 1.68 62.57 25.61
N ALA A 9 2.43 63.63 25.90
CA ALA A 9 3.65 63.96 25.14
C ALA A 9 4.90 63.26 25.71
N LYS A 10 4.77 62.58 26.87
CA LYS A 10 5.90 61.97 27.61
C LYS A 10 5.92 60.42 27.61
N GLN A 11 4.93 59.76 26.99
CA GLN A 11 4.83 58.28 26.93
C GLN A 11 4.70 57.71 25.51
N GLN A 12 4.87 58.51 24.46
CA GLN A 12 4.71 58.07 23.06
C GLN A 12 5.69 56.94 22.64
N GLY A 13 6.88 56.88 23.23
CA GLY A 13 7.86 55.82 22.93
C GLY A 13 7.44 54.43 23.43
N VAL A 14 6.77 54.34 24.59
CA VAL A 14 6.37 53.05 25.18
C VAL A 14 5.25 52.40 24.37
N VAL A 15 4.27 53.20 23.90
CA VAL A 15 3.18 52.69 23.07
C VAL A 15 3.72 52.12 21.76
N LEU A 16 4.68 52.79 21.12
CA LEU A 16 5.28 52.32 19.87
C LEU A 16 6.01 50.97 20.06
N ILE A 17 6.77 50.82 21.14
CA ILE A 17 7.48 49.58 21.45
C ILE A 17 6.49 48.44 21.77
N THR A 18 5.44 48.73 22.55
CA THR A 18 4.43 47.71 22.88
C THR A 18 3.65 47.25 21.65
N ALA A 19 3.32 48.16 20.73
CA ALA A 19 2.69 47.83 19.45
C ALA A 19 3.63 46.98 18.59
N LEU A 20 4.91 47.32 18.53
CA LEU A 20 5.91 46.55 17.78
C LEU A 20 6.03 45.12 18.32
N ILE A 21 6.09 44.93 19.64
CA ILE A 21 6.16 43.61 20.28
C ILE A 21 4.90 42.79 19.96
N MET A 22 3.72 43.39 20.04
CA MET A 22 2.46 42.74 19.66
C MET A 22 2.45 42.28 18.20
N VAL A 23 2.91 43.13 17.27
CA VAL A 23 2.96 42.78 15.84
C VAL A 23 3.92 41.61 15.59
N ILE A 24 5.10 41.61 16.22
CA ILE A 24 6.06 40.51 16.09
C ILE A 24 5.49 39.21 16.68
N ALA A 25 4.81 39.29 17.82
CA ALA A 25 4.17 38.12 18.43
C ALA A 25 3.07 37.53 17.53
N VAL A 26 2.17 38.36 17.01
CA VAL A 26 1.05 37.92 16.15
C VAL A 26 1.55 37.35 14.83
N THR A 27 2.55 37.97 14.19
CA THR A 27 3.14 37.47 12.95
C THR A 27 3.87 36.13 13.17
N GLY A 28 4.55 35.95 14.31
CA GLY A 28 5.14 34.68 14.70
C GLY A 28 4.11 33.54 14.79
N ILE A 29 2.97 33.79 15.46
CA ILE A 29 1.87 32.83 15.56
C ILE A 29 1.26 32.53 14.19
N ALA A 30 1.08 33.55 13.36
CA ALA A 30 0.50 33.36 12.03
C ALA A 30 1.37 32.46 11.14
N VAL A 31 2.69 32.66 11.13
CA VAL A 31 3.62 31.83 10.34
C VAL A 31 3.65 30.39 10.84
N THR A 32 3.66 30.17 12.16
CA THR A 32 3.66 28.81 12.71
C THR A 32 2.36 28.07 12.40
N LEU A 33 1.20 28.73 12.51
CA LEU A 33 -0.10 28.16 12.15
C LEU A 33 -0.17 27.81 10.66
N MET A 34 0.30 28.70 9.78
CA MET A 34 0.28 28.46 8.34
C MET A 34 1.25 27.35 7.92
N SER A 35 2.40 27.25 8.60
CA SER A 35 3.37 26.17 8.41
C SER A 35 2.79 24.82 8.82
N SER A 36 2.15 24.73 9.99
CA SER A 36 1.51 23.49 10.46
C SER A 36 0.43 23.01 9.49
N SER A 37 -0.47 23.92 9.07
CA SER A 37 -1.55 23.57 8.13
C SER A 37 -1.02 23.04 6.80
N SER A 38 0.08 23.60 6.28
CA SER A 38 0.71 23.14 5.05
C SER A 38 1.27 21.71 5.15
N ILE A 39 1.74 21.33 6.35
CA ILE A 39 2.21 19.97 6.63
C ILE A 39 1.02 19.01 6.69
N ASP A 40 -0.06 19.39 7.38
CA ASP A 40 -1.25 18.56 7.51
C ASP A 40 -1.90 18.27 6.14
N VAL A 41 -1.94 19.26 5.23
CA VAL A 41 -2.42 19.07 3.86
C VAL A 41 -1.55 18.06 3.09
N LYS A 42 -0.23 18.09 3.25
CA LYS A 42 0.66 17.12 2.58
C LYS A 42 0.46 15.71 3.14
N ILE A 43 0.28 15.59 4.45
CA ILE A 43 0.02 14.30 5.10
C ILE A 43 -1.31 13.71 4.64
N THR A 44 -2.36 14.52 4.59
CA THR A 44 -3.68 14.08 4.11
C THR A 44 -3.67 13.69 2.64
N ASN A 45 -2.96 14.43 1.78
CA ASN A 45 -2.77 14.04 0.37
C ASN A 45 -1.98 12.73 0.24
N ALA A 46 -0.90 12.55 1.00
CA ALA A 46 -0.14 11.30 0.98
C ALA A 46 -0.98 10.10 1.47
N ALA A 47 -1.83 10.31 2.47
CA ALA A 47 -2.78 9.30 2.94
C ALA A 47 -3.82 8.96 1.86
N GLN A 48 -4.35 9.97 1.17
CA GLN A 48 -5.30 9.77 0.07
C GLN A 48 -4.67 9.00 -1.10
N GLU A 49 -3.44 9.34 -1.49
CA GLU A 49 -2.73 8.61 -2.55
C GLU A 49 -2.51 7.15 -2.18
N ARG A 50 -2.18 6.87 -0.91
CA ARG A 50 -2.05 5.50 -0.41
C ARG A 50 -3.39 4.75 -0.45
N GLU A 51 -4.47 5.36 0.00
CA GLU A 51 -5.80 4.74 0.02
C GLU A 51 -6.29 4.41 -1.40
N VAL A 52 -6.05 5.30 -2.36
CA VAL A 52 -6.35 5.04 -3.78
C VAL A 52 -5.51 3.88 -4.30
N ALA A 53 -4.22 3.81 -3.96
CA ALA A 53 -3.35 2.70 -4.36
C ALA A 53 -3.79 1.36 -3.74
N GLU A 54 -4.22 1.37 -2.48
CA GLU A 54 -4.74 0.19 -1.78
C GLU A 54 -6.04 -0.33 -2.42
N ASN A 55 -6.97 0.57 -2.71
CA ASN A 55 -8.22 0.21 -3.40
C ASN A 55 -7.96 -0.37 -4.80
N LYS A 56 -7.01 0.20 -5.55
CA LYS A 56 -6.56 -0.35 -6.84
C LYS A 56 -5.98 -1.75 -6.69
N LEU A 57 -5.10 -1.96 -5.69
CA LEU A 57 -4.49 -3.26 -5.43
C LEU A 57 -5.52 -4.33 -5.06
N ILE A 58 -6.50 -4.01 -4.22
CA ILE A 58 -7.56 -4.96 -3.84
C ILE A 58 -8.38 -5.35 -5.07
N GLY A 59 -8.74 -4.38 -5.92
CA GLY A 59 -9.42 -4.64 -7.19
C GLY A 59 -8.59 -5.49 -8.15
N GLU A 60 -7.28 -5.23 -8.22
CA GLU A 60 -6.35 -5.99 -9.03
C GLU A 60 -6.21 -7.44 -8.56
N ILE A 61 -6.12 -7.68 -7.25
CA ILE A 61 -6.08 -9.04 -6.69
C ILE A 61 -7.33 -9.81 -7.07
N GLN A 62 -8.52 -9.21 -6.90
CA GLN A 62 -9.78 -9.84 -7.29
C GLN A 62 -9.82 -10.13 -8.80
N ARG A 63 -9.34 -9.19 -9.62
CA ARG A 63 -9.23 -9.36 -11.07
C ARG A 63 -8.33 -10.54 -11.42
N VAL A 64 -7.13 -10.61 -10.85
CA VAL A 64 -6.16 -11.69 -11.09
C VAL A 64 -6.76 -13.04 -10.70
N ILE A 65 -7.34 -13.14 -9.50
CA ILE A 65 -8.02 -14.36 -9.04
C ILE A 65 -9.13 -14.77 -10.03
N PHE A 66 -9.98 -13.83 -10.43
CA PHE A 66 -11.07 -14.12 -11.35
C PHE A 66 -10.58 -14.54 -12.74
N THR A 67 -9.52 -13.90 -13.25
CA THR A 67 -8.93 -14.29 -14.53
C THR A 67 -8.29 -15.67 -14.48
N GLU A 68 -7.69 -16.05 -13.36
CA GLU A 68 -7.12 -17.37 -13.17
C GLU A 68 -8.20 -18.44 -13.01
N VAL A 69 -9.26 -18.18 -12.24
CA VAL A 69 -10.41 -19.08 -12.12
C VAL A 69 -11.07 -19.28 -13.50
N LYS A 70 -11.18 -18.23 -14.31
CA LYS A 70 -11.70 -18.33 -15.69
C LYS A 70 -10.85 -19.20 -16.61
N LYS A 71 -9.55 -19.36 -16.35
CA LYS A 71 -8.68 -20.27 -17.11
C LYS A 71 -8.96 -21.75 -16.80
N GLY A 72 -9.73 -22.05 -15.75
CA GLY A 72 -10.14 -23.40 -15.37
C GLY A 72 -8.93 -24.32 -15.17
N GLY A 73 -8.91 -25.47 -15.85
CA GLY A 73 -7.82 -26.46 -15.76
C GLY A 73 -6.44 -25.97 -16.24
N LYS A 74 -6.34 -24.76 -16.84
CA LYS A 74 -5.07 -24.11 -17.20
C LYS A 74 -4.67 -23.02 -16.21
N SER A 75 -5.33 -22.92 -15.07
CA SER A 75 -4.99 -21.94 -14.05
C SER A 75 -3.61 -22.23 -13.46
N SER A 76 -2.86 -21.15 -13.19
CA SER A 76 -1.60 -21.27 -12.46
C SER A 76 -1.82 -21.74 -11.02
N PHE A 77 -3.03 -21.61 -10.46
CA PHE A 77 -3.37 -22.06 -9.11
C PHE A 77 -3.36 -23.59 -8.94
N LEU A 78 -3.31 -24.35 -10.03
CA LEU A 78 -3.26 -25.81 -9.98
C LEU A 78 -1.82 -26.34 -10.02
N LEU A 79 -0.82 -25.46 -10.18
CA LEU A 79 0.57 -25.85 -10.33
C LEU A 79 1.14 -26.35 -9.00
N SER A 80 1.88 -27.44 -9.08
CA SER A 80 2.64 -27.99 -7.96
C SER A 80 3.80 -27.05 -7.56
N PRO A 81 4.36 -27.18 -6.35
CA PRO A 81 5.46 -26.32 -5.90
C PRO A 81 6.63 -26.26 -6.88
N GLU A 82 6.97 -27.39 -7.51
CA GLU A 82 8.08 -27.52 -8.45
C GLU A 82 7.81 -26.80 -9.78
N GLU A 83 6.56 -26.76 -10.23
CA GLU A 83 6.14 -26.08 -11.47
C GLU A 83 5.91 -24.57 -11.28
N THR A 84 5.85 -24.09 -10.03
CA THR A 84 5.81 -22.66 -9.73
C THR A 84 7.18 -21.99 -9.72
N ILE A 85 8.25 -22.78 -9.84
CA ILE A 85 9.61 -22.27 -9.96
C ILE A 85 9.75 -21.62 -11.33
N THR A 86 9.79 -20.28 -11.35
CA THR A 86 10.15 -19.58 -12.58
C THR A 86 11.65 -19.29 -12.58
N LYS A 87 12.27 -19.54 -13.74
CA LYS A 87 13.62 -19.06 -14.01
C LYS A 87 13.53 -17.56 -14.22
N VAL A 88 14.04 -16.77 -13.28
CA VAL A 88 14.27 -15.34 -13.53
C VAL A 88 15.62 -15.24 -14.23
N VAL A 89 15.59 -15.31 -15.57
CA VAL A 89 16.77 -15.00 -16.38
C VAL A 89 16.89 -13.49 -16.43
N LYS A 90 17.78 -12.92 -15.62
CA LYS A 90 18.31 -11.58 -15.89
C LYS A 90 19.42 -11.77 -16.93
N GLU A 91 19.33 -11.07 -18.06
CA GLU A 91 20.42 -11.08 -19.05
C GLU A 91 21.74 -10.73 -18.36
N GLY A 92 22.67 -11.71 -18.30
CA GLY A 92 24.02 -11.53 -17.78
C GLY A 92 24.31 -12.02 -16.35
N GLU A 93 23.38 -12.68 -15.66
CA GLU A 93 23.60 -13.21 -14.30
C GLU A 93 23.06 -14.64 -14.15
N ALA A 94 23.61 -15.42 -13.20
CA ALA A 94 23.26 -16.82 -12.99
C ALA A 94 21.75 -17.04 -12.80
N ASP A 95 21.21 -18.11 -13.41
CA ASP A 95 19.81 -18.53 -13.29
C ASP A 95 19.37 -18.52 -11.82
N THR A 96 18.64 -17.47 -11.42
CA THR A 96 18.09 -17.37 -10.07
C THR A 96 16.70 -18.01 -10.10
N PHE A 97 16.60 -19.18 -9.50
CA PHE A 97 15.34 -19.89 -9.34
C PHE A 97 14.58 -19.26 -8.18
N ILE A 98 13.45 -18.61 -8.48
CA ILE A 98 12.54 -18.11 -7.45
C ILE A 98 11.32 -19.01 -7.47
N SER A 99 10.91 -19.50 -6.29
CA SER A 99 9.67 -20.25 -6.07
C SER A 99 8.45 -19.31 -6.15
N SER A 100 8.41 -18.45 -7.17
CA SER A 100 7.30 -17.55 -7.44
C SER A 100 7.08 -17.43 -8.94
N LYS A 101 5.83 -17.40 -9.38
CA LYS A 101 5.43 -17.25 -10.77
C LYS A 101 4.72 -15.92 -11.00
N ASP A 102 5.17 -15.16 -11.98
CA ASP A 102 4.46 -13.95 -12.43
C ASP A 102 3.13 -14.34 -13.09
N ILE A 103 2.00 -13.90 -12.52
CA ILE A 103 0.65 -14.24 -13.00
C ILE A 103 0.09 -13.13 -13.88
N ALA A 104 0.33 -11.87 -13.48
CA ALA A 104 -0.18 -10.70 -14.17
C ALA A 104 0.72 -9.49 -13.96
N ASN A 105 0.76 -8.65 -15.00
CA ASN A 105 1.24 -7.28 -14.92
C ASN A 105 0.17 -6.40 -15.56
N HIS A 106 -0.42 -5.48 -14.80
CA HIS A 106 -1.48 -4.61 -15.27
C HIS A 106 -1.34 -3.22 -14.66
N GLU A 107 -1.28 -2.19 -15.49
CA GLU A 107 -1.16 -0.79 -15.07
C GLU A 107 -0.01 -0.52 -14.07
N GLY A 108 1.12 -1.22 -14.23
CA GLY A 108 2.28 -1.09 -13.34
C GLY A 108 2.13 -1.86 -12.01
N MET A 109 1.03 -2.58 -11.80
CA MET A 109 0.87 -3.52 -10.71
C MET A 109 1.42 -4.88 -11.11
N LYS A 110 2.35 -5.42 -10.31
CA LYS A 110 2.93 -6.75 -10.53
C LYS A 110 2.31 -7.75 -9.56
N SER A 111 1.70 -8.82 -10.08
CA SER A 111 1.14 -9.92 -9.30
C SER A 111 1.95 -11.20 -9.47
N THR A 112 2.47 -11.71 -8.36
CA THR A 112 3.24 -12.96 -8.30
C THR A 112 2.52 -13.99 -7.44
N MET A 113 2.63 -15.27 -7.83
CA MET A 113 2.13 -16.41 -7.10
C MET A 113 3.27 -17.15 -6.45
N THR A 114 3.09 -17.67 -5.25
CA THR A 114 3.98 -18.67 -4.66
C THR A 114 3.14 -19.81 -4.11
N ASN A 115 3.56 -21.04 -4.37
CA ASN A 115 2.97 -22.21 -3.75
C ASN A 115 3.65 -22.46 -2.39
N LEU A 116 2.85 -22.58 -1.33
CA LEU A 116 3.31 -22.74 0.05
C LEU A 116 3.21 -24.19 0.54
N ASN A 117 2.85 -25.14 -0.31
CA ASN A 117 2.82 -26.55 0.07
C ASN A 117 4.25 -27.04 0.41
N GLN A 118 4.40 -27.62 1.60
CA GLN A 118 5.67 -28.20 2.05
C GLN A 118 5.81 -29.62 1.49
N GLY A 119 6.38 -29.73 0.29
CA GLY A 119 6.66 -31.00 -0.42
C GLY A 119 5.58 -31.44 -1.40
N VAL A 120 5.73 -32.64 -1.96
CA VAL A 120 4.79 -33.28 -2.91
C VAL A 120 3.48 -33.77 -2.26
N LYS A 121 3.34 -33.62 -0.94
CA LYS A 121 2.20 -34.15 -0.22
C LYS A 121 1.06 -33.14 -0.24
N ASP A 122 0.02 -33.51 -0.95
CA ASP A 122 -1.33 -32.99 -0.87
C ASP A 122 -1.75 -32.62 0.57
N LEU A 123 -1.89 -31.32 0.85
CA LEU A 123 -2.38 -30.88 2.14
C LEU A 123 -3.87 -31.19 2.26
N THR A 124 -4.31 -31.66 3.42
CA THR A 124 -5.73 -31.83 3.68
C THR A 124 -6.39 -30.46 3.77
N CYS A 125 -7.37 -30.19 2.91
CA CYS A 125 -8.14 -28.96 2.97
C CYS A 125 -8.82 -28.81 4.32
N LEU A 126 -8.74 -27.61 4.91
CA LEU A 126 -9.54 -27.27 6.07
C LEU A 126 -11.01 -27.19 5.63
N ARG A 127 -11.75 -28.29 5.79
CA ARG A 127 -13.19 -28.33 5.52
C ARG A 127 -13.96 -27.70 6.66
N SER A 128 -15.13 -27.13 6.36
CA SER A 128 -16.17 -26.92 7.37
C SER A 128 -16.70 -28.25 7.91
N HIS A 129 -16.79 -29.33 7.09
CA HIS A 129 -17.20 -30.68 7.50
C HIS A 129 -16.43 -31.82 6.75
N ALA A 130 -15.57 -32.55 7.49
CA ALA A 130 -14.93 -33.88 7.23
C ALA A 130 -14.23 -34.13 5.89
N ALA A 131 -12.94 -34.52 5.84
CA ALA A 131 -12.21 -34.80 4.59
C ALA A 131 -12.86 -35.92 3.73
N THR A 132 -13.07 -35.69 2.42
CA THR A 132 -13.33 -36.83 1.50
C THR A 132 -12.04 -37.28 0.85
N THR A 133 -11.91 -38.59 0.74
CA THR A 133 -10.80 -39.26 0.06
C THR A 133 -10.68 -38.78 -1.39
N GLY A 134 -9.47 -38.41 -1.83
CA GLY A 134 -9.20 -37.95 -3.20
C GLY A 134 -9.29 -36.43 -3.42
N ILE A 135 -9.53 -35.62 -2.38
CA ILE A 135 -9.47 -34.16 -2.48
C ILE A 135 -8.31 -33.63 -1.64
N SER A 136 -7.43 -32.90 -2.29
CA SER A 136 -6.29 -32.21 -1.69
C SER A 136 -6.37 -30.70 -1.85
N CYS A 137 -5.56 -29.98 -1.10
CA CYS A 137 -5.46 -28.54 -1.16
C CYS A 137 -4.09 -28.07 -1.64
N ASN A 138 -4.14 -27.12 -2.56
CA ASN A 138 -3.01 -26.32 -2.96
C ASN A 138 -3.06 -24.98 -2.22
N ILE A 139 -2.13 -24.75 -1.29
CA ILE A 139 -2.02 -23.48 -0.58
C ILE A 139 -1.14 -22.55 -1.39
N LEU A 140 -1.70 -21.40 -1.75
CA LEU A 140 -1.08 -20.42 -2.62
C LEU A 140 -1.04 -19.07 -1.93
N GLN A 141 -0.04 -18.28 -2.27
CA GLN A 141 0.08 -16.91 -1.88
C GLN A 141 0.15 -16.06 -3.15
N VAL A 142 -0.77 -15.11 -3.30
CA VAL A 142 -0.67 -14.10 -4.34
C VAL A 142 -0.20 -12.80 -3.71
N THR A 143 0.90 -12.28 -4.24
CA THR A 143 1.52 -11.03 -3.82
C THR A 143 1.36 -10.04 -4.95
N THR A 144 0.62 -8.95 -4.71
CA THR A 144 0.45 -7.89 -5.68
C THR A 144 1.08 -6.61 -5.16
N THR A 145 1.91 -5.99 -5.99
CA THR A 145 2.70 -4.81 -5.64
C THR A 145 2.40 -3.67 -6.59
N ILE A 146 2.22 -2.46 -6.05
CA ILE A 146 2.09 -1.20 -6.78
C ILE A 146 3.09 -0.17 -6.23
N GLU A 147 3.60 0.69 -7.11
CA GLU A 147 4.34 1.88 -6.70
C GLU A 147 3.39 3.09 -6.68
N TYR A 148 3.49 3.92 -5.63
CA TYR A 148 2.64 5.08 -5.45
C TYR A 148 3.44 6.28 -4.90
N GLY A 149 2.81 7.46 -4.88
CA GLY A 149 3.44 8.70 -4.47
C GLY A 149 4.15 9.45 -5.60
N SER A 150 4.50 10.71 -5.33
CA SER A 150 5.24 11.53 -6.29
C SER A 150 6.56 10.85 -6.69
N LYS A 151 6.71 10.52 -7.98
CA LYS A 151 7.86 9.81 -8.57
C LYS A 151 8.03 8.34 -8.13
N SER A 152 6.95 7.64 -7.80
CA SER A 152 6.97 6.19 -7.50
C SER A 152 7.95 5.82 -6.39
N LYS A 153 8.05 6.65 -5.35
CA LYS A 153 9.01 6.47 -4.25
C LYS A 153 8.52 5.53 -3.16
N HIS A 154 7.23 5.23 -3.15
CA HIS A 154 6.63 4.34 -2.17
C HIS A 154 6.12 3.09 -2.87
N GLN A 155 6.19 1.96 -2.17
CA GLN A 155 5.70 0.68 -2.64
C GLN A 155 4.66 0.18 -1.64
N LEU A 156 3.54 -0.30 -2.15
CA LEU A 156 2.52 -0.99 -1.38
C LEU A 156 2.39 -2.41 -1.93
N THR A 157 2.45 -3.39 -1.04
CA THR A 157 2.34 -4.80 -1.37
C THR A 157 1.26 -5.42 -0.52
N ILE A 158 0.28 -6.05 -1.19
CA ILE A 158 -0.75 -6.85 -0.52
C ILE A 158 -0.45 -8.32 -0.78
N VAL A 159 -0.45 -9.09 0.31
CA VAL A 159 -0.24 -10.53 0.30
C VAL A 159 -1.56 -11.21 0.65
N THR A 160 -2.07 -12.04 -0.24
CA THR A 160 -3.32 -12.79 -0.03
C THR A 160 -3.01 -14.29 -0.06
N GLY A 161 -3.35 -14.99 1.02
CA GLY A 161 -3.32 -16.45 1.09
C GLY A 161 -4.60 -17.06 0.53
N MET A 162 -4.47 -18.15 -0.22
CA MET A 162 -5.56 -18.87 -0.88
C MET A 162 -5.37 -20.37 -0.68
N ALA A 163 -6.46 -21.11 -0.58
CA ALA A 163 -6.44 -22.57 -0.60
C ALA A 163 -7.35 -23.06 -1.73
N GLN A 164 -6.75 -23.66 -2.76
CA GLN A 164 -7.44 -24.21 -3.91
C GLN A 164 -7.65 -25.71 -3.72
N GLN A 165 -8.89 -26.17 -3.86
CA GLN A 165 -9.17 -27.61 -3.86
C GLN A 165 -8.78 -28.21 -5.21
N VAL A 166 -8.08 -29.33 -5.15
CA VAL A 166 -7.67 -30.14 -6.30
C VAL A 166 -8.16 -31.57 -6.08
N VAL A 167 -8.63 -32.20 -7.14
CA VAL A 167 -9.04 -33.61 -7.14
C VAL A 167 -7.85 -34.39 -7.67
N ASN A 168 -7.40 -35.39 -6.92
CA ASN A 168 -6.30 -36.28 -7.29
C ASN A 168 -6.87 -37.62 -7.77
#